data_AF-A0A8B6E3N6-F1
#
_entry.id   AF-A0A8B6E3N6-F1
#
_cell.length_a   1.000
_cell.length_b   1.000
_cell.length_c   1.000
_cell.angle_alpha   90.00
_cell.angle_beta   90.00
_cell.angle_gamma   90.00
#
_symmetry.space_group_name_H-M   'P 1'
#
loop_
_entity.id
_entity.type
_entity.pdbx_description
1 polymer ?
#
loop_
_entity_poly.entity_id
_entity_poly.type
_entity_poly.pdbx_seq_one_letter_code
_entity_poly.pdbx_strand_id
1 'polypeptide(L)'
;KYYIKLGHLQHATTKRFTRSGEVKEWYCSGGDKQLVNDTVDLFKTVVQGVKPISYHGDSCVITTTPTKRPYIDTIHSQLGVAVGGNAYAAKSSDEIGRIAAVMMMKNEWDSSLEKTDFRFKMKEKTSN
;
A
#
# COMPACT_ATOMS: atom_id res chain seq x y z
N LYS A 1 -23.75 -9.53 -15.04
CA LYS A 1 -22.90 -10.29 -14.08
C LYS A 1 -22.39 -9.28 -13.06
N TYR A 2 -22.44 -9.60 -11.78
CA TYR A 2 -21.95 -8.72 -10.71
C TYR A 2 -20.61 -9.24 -10.20
N TYR A 3 -19.72 -8.34 -9.82
CA TYR A 3 -18.40 -8.65 -9.30
C TYR A 3 -18.20 -7.90 -7.99
N ILE A 4 -17.61 -8.57 -7.01
CA ILE A 4 -17.25 -7.99 -5.72
C ILE A 4 -15.74 -8.16 -5.58
N LYS A 5 -15.03 -7.05 -5.32
CA LYS A 5 -13.60 -7.06 -5.00
C LYS A 5 -13.46 -6.76 -3.51
N LEU A 6 -12.73 -7.62 -2.82
CA LEU A 6 -12.44 -7.47 -1.39
C LEU A 6 -10.93 -7.38 -1.21
N GLY A 7 -10.50 -6.42 -0.39
CA GLY A 7 -9.16 -6.44 0.18
C GLY A 7 -9.18 -7.26 1.47
N HIS A 8 -8.08 -7.95 1.76
CA HIS A 8 -7.89 -8.53 3.07
C HIS A 8 -7.24 -7.49 4.00
N LEU A 9 -7.48 -7.62 5.31
CA LEU A 9 -6.78 -6.81 6.31
C LEU A 9 -5.40 -7.39 6.60
N GLN A 10 -4.51 -6.56 7.13
CA GLN A 10 -3.19 -7.00 7.57
C GLN A 10 -3.35 -7.87 8.83
N HIS A 11 -3.02 -9.16 8.72
CA HIS A 11 -3.05 -10.11 9.84
C HIS A 11 -1.71 -10.09 10.60
N ALA A 12 -1.69 -10.54 11.85
CA ALA A 12 -0.46 -10.64 12.66
C ALA A 12 0.61 -11.53 11.99
N THR A 13 0.19 -12.45 11.12
CA THR A 13 1.04 -13.37 10.36
C THR A 13 1.43 -12.85 8.97
N THR A 14 1.10 -11.60 8.63
CA THR A 14 1.42 -11.04 7.30
C THR A 14 2.93 -11.05 7.08
N LYS A 15 3.38 -11.71 6.02
CA LYS A 15 4.79 -11.80 5.66
C LYS A 15 5.37 -10.41 5.44
N ARG A 16 6.55 -10.16 6.02
CA ARG A 16 7.34 -8.95 5.78
C ARG A 16 8.49 -9.28 4.87
N PHE A 17 8.52 -8.64 3.71
CA PHE A 17 9.62 -8.75 2.76
C PHE A 17 10.62 -7.63 3.00
N THR A 18 11.91 -7.96 2.97
CA THR A 18 12.99 -6.97 3.10
C THR A 18 13.88 -6.91 1.87
N ARG A 19 13.75 -7.89 0.97
CA ARG A 19 14.52 -7.99 -0.28
C ARG A 19 13.58 -7.98 -1.48
N SER A 20 14.00 -7.34 -2.57
CA SER A 20 13.22 -7.27 -3.81
C SER A 20 12.95 -8.65 -4.43
N GLY A 21 13.89 -9.60 -4.29
CA GLY A 21 13.71 -10.98 -4.75
C GLY A 21 12.52 -11.67 -4.08
N GLU A 22 12.33 -11.48 -2.77
CA GLU A 22 11.21 -12.06 -2.02
C GLU A 22 9.86 -11.49 -2.49
N VAL A 23 9.83 -10.18 -2.80
CA VAL A 23 8.64 -9.53 -3.35
C VAL A 23 8.29 -10.10 -4.72
N LYS A 24 9.30 -10.31 -5.58
CA LYS A 24 9.11 -10.93 -6.89
C LYS A 24 8.57 -12.36 -6.76
N GLU A 25 9.21 -13.18 -5.93
CA GLU A 25 8.76 -14.55 -5.65
C GLU A 25 7.33 -14.59 -5.12
N TRP A 26 6.98 -13.67 -4.23
CA TRP A 26 5.62 -13.52 -3.72
C TRP A 26 4.60 -13.24 -4.84
N TYR A 27 4.88 -12.28 -5.72
CA TYR A 27 4.00 -11.97 -6.85
C TYR A 27 3.84 -13.15 -7.83
N CYS A 28 4.90 -13.92 -8.03
CA CYS A 28 4.84 -15.12 -8.89
C CYS A 28 4.16 -16.32 -8.24
N SER A 29 3.89 -16.30 -6.92
CA SER A 29 3.32 -17.43 -6.20
C SER A 29 1.79 -17.54 -6.29
N GLY A 30 1.11 -16.47 -6.73
CA GLY A 30 -0.35 -16.35 -6.68
C GLY A 30 -0.92 -16.03 -5.28
N GLY A 31 -0.06 -15.71 -4.30
CA GLY A 31 -0.45 -15.28 -2.97
C GLY A 31 -0.82 -16.41 -2.01
N ASP A 32 -1.54 -16.07 -0.94
CA ASP A 32 -1.93 -17.01 0.11
C ASP A 32 -3.33 -17.57 -0.15
N LYS A 33 -3.40 -18.84 -0.59
CA LYS A 33 -4.66 -19.52 -0.87
C LYS A 33 -5.54 -19.72 0.38
N GLN A 34 -4.94 -19.88 1.56
CA GLN A 34 -5.72 -20.05 2.79
C GLN A 34 -6.43 -18.74 3.11
N LEU A 35 -5.74 -17.61 2.98
CA LEU A 35 -6.34 -16.29 3.21
C LEU A 35 -7.51 -16.00 2.25
N VAL A 36 -7.43 -16.48 1.01
CA VAL A 36 -8.55 -16.39 0.05
C VAL A 36 -9.76 -17.18 0.53
N ASN A 37 -9.56 -18.42 0.97
CA ASN A 37 -10.64 -19.26 1.49
C ASN A 37 -11.27 -18.64 2.74
N ASP A 38 -10.45 -18.20 3.70
CA ASP A 38 -10.92 -17.56 4.94
C ASP A 38 -11.74 -16.30 4.65
N THR A 39 -11.30 -15.49 3.69
CA THR A 39 -12.02 -14.28 3.27
C THR A 39 -13.37 -14.61 2.62
N VAL A 40 -13.43 -15.67 1.82
CA VAL A 40 -14.67 -16.13 1.17
C VAL A 40 -15.65 -16.70 2.19
N ASP A 41 -15.17 -17.42 3.19
CA ASP A 41 -16.03 -17.97 4.25
C ASP A 41 -16.56 -16.87 5.17
N LEU A 42 -15.73 -15.86 5.48
CA LEU A 42 -16.20 -14.65 6.15
C LEU A 42 -17.25 -13.91 5.30
N PHE A 43 -17.02 -13.75 4.00
CA PHE A 43 -17.97 -13.10 3.10
C PHE A 43 -19.33 -13.82 3.10
N LYS A 44 -19.35 -15.15 2.97
CA LYS A 44 -20.59 -15.94 3.00
C LYS A 44 -21.34 -15.81 4.33
N THR A 45 -20.60 -15.65 5.44
CA THR A 45 -21.16 -15.47 6.78
C THR A 45 -21.83 -14.10 6.93
N VAL A 46 -21.17 -13.04 6.45
CA VAL A 46 -21.62 -11.65 6.60
C VAL A 46 -22.66 -11.27 5.56
N VAL A 47 -22.44 -11.63 4.29
CA VAL A 47 -23.27 -11.22 3.14
C VAL A 47 -24.24 -12.34 2.80
N GLN A 48 -25.28 -12.45 3.61
CA GLN A 48 -26.32 -13.46 3.45
C GLN A 48 -27.11 -13.26 2.15
N GLY A 49 -27.55 -14.35 1.54
CA GLY A 49 -28.33 -14.33 0.29
C GLY A 49 -27.49 -14.20 -0.99
N VAL A 50 -26.19 -13.89 -0.89
CA VAL A 50 -25.27 -13.87 -2.04
C VAL A 50 -24.52 -15.20 -2.12
N LYS A 51 -24.64 -15.90 -3.25
CA LYS A 51 -23.91 -17.15 -3.55
C LYS A 51 -22.89 -16.92 -4.66
N PRO A 52 -21.59 -16.75 -4.35
CA PRO A 52 -20.57 -16.57 -5.37
C PRO A 52 -20.49 -17.78 -6.30
N ILE A 53 -20.57 -17.55 -7.61
CA ILE A 53 -20.40 -18.60 -8.64
C ILE A 53 -18.93 -19.02 -8.81
N SER A 54 -18.00 -18.14 -8.45
CA SER A 54 -16.56 -18.35 -8.53
C SER A 54 -15.85 -17.29 -7.70
N TYR A 55 -14.66 -17.59 -7.22
CA TYR A 55 -13.76 -16.63 -6.60
C TYR A 55 -12.32 -16.97 -6.95
N HIS A 56 -11.46 -15.96 -6.91
CA HIS A 56 -10.02 -16.10 -6.98
C HIS A 56 -9.41 -15.01 -6.10
N GLY A 57 -8.17 -15.22 -5.68
CA GLY A 57 -7.37 -14.18 -5.06
C GLY A 57 -6.05 -14.02 -5.79
N ASP A 58 -5.29 -13.03 -5.34
CA ASP A 58 -3.97 -12.71 -5.86
C ASP A 58 -3.09 -12.19 -4.72
N SER A 59 -1.81 -12.13 -5.01
CA SER A 59 -0.78 -11.50 -4.20
C SER A 59 -0.84 -9.97 -4.27
N CYS A 60 -0.58 -9.32 -3.13
CA CYS A 60 -0.42 -7.88 -3.03
C CYS A 60 0.74 -7.57 -2.06
N VAL A 61 1.35 -6.40 -2.20
CA VAL A 61 2.31 -5.87 -1.23
C VAL A 61 2.04 -4.40 -0.98
N ILE A 62 2.29 -3.97 0.25
CA ILE A 62 2.31 -2.56 0.63
C ILE A 62 3.73 -2.17 1.01
N THR A 63 4.06 -0.90 0.79
CA THR A 63 5.29 -0.31 1.33
C THR A 63 4.96 0.42 2.61
N THR A 64 5.63 0.05 3.71
CA THR A 64 5.49 0.72 5.00
C THR A 64 6.68 1.64 5.24
N THR A 65 6.41 2.83 5.76
CA THR A 65 7.44 3.79 6.18
C THR A 65 7.59 3.76 7.70
N PRO A 66 8.79 4.06 8.23
CA PRO A 66 9.00 4.31 9.66
C PRO A 66 8.03 5.33 10.27
N THR A 67 7.66 6.38 9.53
CA THR A 67 6.76 7.45 10.01
C THR A 67 5.28 7.04 9.99
N LYS A 68 4.93 5.91 9.38
CA LYS A 68 3.53 5.49 9.13
C LYS A 68 2.73 6.50 8.28
N ARG A 69 3.40 7.45 7.65
CA ARG A 69 2.87 8.41 6.67
C ARG A 69 3.53 8.18 5.32
N PRO A 70 2.83 8.42 4.19
CA PRO A 70 3.50 8.43 2.90
C PRO A 70 4.62 9.46 2.91
N TYR A 71 5.69 9.19 2.16
CA TYR A 71 6.71 10.19 1.91
C TYR A 71 6.31 11.03 0.72
N ILE A 72 6.24 12.35 0.92
CA ILE A 72 6.00 13.36 -0.11
C ILE A 72 7.07 14.43 0.08
N ASP A 73 8.17 14.32 -0.67
CA ASP A 73 9.35 15.15 -0.43
C ASP A 73 10.19 15.36 -1.70
N THR A 74 10.96 16.45 -1.72
CA THR A 74 11.96 16.73 -2.76
C THR A 74 13.33 16.32 -2.24
N ILE A 75 13.88 15.23 -2.77
CA ILE A 75 15.13 14.62 -2.27
C ILE A 75 16.36 15.05 -3.07
N HIS A 76 16.16 15.70 -4.21
CA HIS A 76 17.18 16.35 -5.03
C HIS A 76 16.54 17.48 -5.83
N SER A 77 17.32 18.41 -6.40
CA SER A 77 16.82 19.58 -7.14
C SER A 77 15.81 19.29 -8.27
N GLN A 78 15.81 18.07 -8.81
CA GLN A 78 14.92 17.63 -9.89
C GLN A 78 14.28 16.26 -9.59
N LEU A 79 14.30 15.81 -8.33
CA LEU A 79 13.76 14.51 -7.94
C LEU A 79 12.90 14.65 -6.69
N GLY A 80 11.60 14.42 -6.86
CA GLY A 80 10.67 14.23 -5.77
C GLY A 80 10.20 12.80 -5.63
N VAL A 81 9.65 12.48 -4.46
CA VAL A 81 9.09 11.17 -4.14
C VAL A 81 7.68 11.33 -3.58
N ALA A 82 6.80 10.39 -3.96
CA ALA A 82 5.45 10.21 -3.42
C ALA A 82 5.23 8.70 -3.20
N VAL A 83 5.78 8.14 -2.12
CA VAL A 83 5.93 6.68 -1.92
C VAL A 83 5.53 6.24 -0.52
N GLY A 84 5.49 4.91 -0.29
CA GLY A 84 5.32 4.39 1.08
C GLY A 84 3.88 4.53 1.61
N GLY A 85 2.89 4.15 0.81
CA GLY A 85 1.47 4.38 1.09
C GLY A 85 0.86 3.74 2.33
N ASN A 86 1.61 2.93 3.09
CA ASN A 86 1.18 2.32 4.37
C ASN A 86 -0.22 1.67 4.35
N ALA A 87 -0.60 0.99 3.25
CA ALA A 87 -1.93 0.40 3.03
C ALA A 87 -3.12 1.37 2.83
N TYR A 88 -2.87 2.68 2.79
CA TYR A 88 -3.94 3.68 2.64
C TYR A 88 -3.83 4.51 1.36
N ALA A 89 -2.77 4.32 0.57
CA ALA A 89 -2.56 5.11 -0.64
C ALA A 89 -3.67 4.98 -1.68
N ALA A 90 -4.32 3.82 -1.84
CA ALA A 90 -5.33 3.65 -2.87
C ALA A 90 -6.53 4.59 -2.71
N LYS A 91 -6.98 4.85 -1.46
CA LYS A 91 -8.08 5.78 -1.18
C LYS A 91 -7.63 7.24 -1.09
N SER A 92 -6.34 7.46 -0.87
CA SER A 92 -5.74 8.78 -0.64
C SER A 92 -4.88 9.23 -1.82
N SER A 93 -4.92 8.53 -2.95
CA SER A 93 -4.01 8.71 -4.08
C SER A 93 -4.13 10.09 -4.69
N ASP A 94 -5.36 10.61 -4.77
CA ASP A 94 -5.65 11.88 -5.42
C ASP A 94 -5.01 13.02 -4.63
N GLU A 95 -5.17 13.02 -3.30
CA GLU A 95 -4.58 14.06 -2.46
C GLU A 95 -3.06 13.91 -2.35
N ILE A 96 -2.53 12.68 -2.23
CA ILE A 96 -1.09 12.44 -2.26
C ILE A 96 -0.48 12.94 -3.57
N GLY A 97 -1.13 12.63 -4.70
CA GLY A 97 -0.69 13.05 -6.03
C GLY A 97 -0.78 14.56 -6.23
N ARG A 98 -1.86 15.20 -5.77
CA ARG A 98 -2.06 16.65 -5.85
C ARG A 98 -0.97 17.39 -5.06
N ILE A 99 -0.73 17.01 -3.80
CA ILE A 99 0.32 17.62 -2.96
C ILE A 99 1.69 17.43 -3.61
N ALA A 100 2.00 16.21 -4.09
CA ALA A 100 3.27 15.92 -4.74
C ALA A 100 3.47 16.75 -6.03
N ALA A 101 2.43 16.89 -6.85
CA ALA A 101 2.48 17.68 -8.08
C ALA A 101 2.69 19.16 -7.79
N VAL A 102 1.98 19.75 -6.82
CA VAL A 102 2.18 21.15 -6.42
C VAL A 102 3.59 21.36 -5.88
N MET A 103 4.08 20.46 -5.02
CA MET A 103 5.44 20.50 -4.52
C MET A 103 6.47 20.50 -5.66
N MET A 104 6.30 19.65 -6.66
CA MET A 104 7.26 19.56 -7.77
C MET A 104 7.18 20.74 -8.74
N MET A 105 5.99 21.24 -9.03
CA MET A 105 5.79 22.28 -10.04
C MET A 105 5.99 23.70 -9.50
N LYS A 106 5.67 23.91 -8.22
CA LYS A 106 5.67 25.24 -7.59
C LYS A 106 6.67 25.39 -6.45
N ASN A 107 7.31 24.29 -6.02
CA ASN A 107 8.15 24.26 -4.83
C ASN A 107 7.40 24.71 -3.55
N GLU A 108 6.10 24.41 -3.48
CA GLU A 108 5.19 24.80 -2.41
C GLU A 108 4.61 23.59 -1.68
N TRP A 109 4.18 23.76 -0.43
CA TRP A 109 3.40 22.75 0.28
C TRP A 109 1.97 23.24 0.43
N ASP A 110 1.09 22.72 -0.43
CA ASP A 110 -0.32 23.11 -0.49
C ASP A 110 -1.19 22.06 0.22
N SER A 111 -1.06 22.00 1.54
CA SER A 111 -1.90 21.17 2.41
C SER A 111 -1.92 21.78 3.80
N SER A 112 -3.03 21.59 4.52
CA SER A 112 -3.13 21.97 5.94
C SER A 112 -2.36 21.02 6.88
N LEU A 113 -1.82 19.92 6.35
CA LEU A 113 -1.02 18.97 7.11
C LEU A 113 0.42 19.45 7.23
N GLU A 114 1.11 19.08 8.30
CA GLU A 114 2.51 19.47 8.50
C GLU A 114 3.44 18.76 7.51
N LYS A 115 4.14 19.52 6.66
CA LYS A 115 5.09 18.98 5.65
C LYS A 115 6.13 18.04 6.27
N THR A 116 6.58 18.33 7.49
CA THR A 116 7.60 17.57 8.20
C THR A 116 7.20 16.12 8.47
N ASP A 117 5.90 15.82 8.57
CA ASP A 117 5.38 14.46 8.78
C ASP A 117 5.56 13.56 7.54
N PHE A 118 5.71 14.16 6.37
CA PHE A 118 5.82 13.50 5.07
C PHE A 118 7.25 13.49 4.53
N ARG A 119 8.22 14.02 5.28
CA ARG A 119 9.63 14.04 4.84
C ARG A 119 10.16 12.63 4.63
N PHE A 120 10.95 12.49 3.58
CA PHE A 120 11.62 11.25 3.27
C PHE A 120 12.66 10.93 4.35
N LYS A 121 12.63 9.70 4.88
CA LYS A 121 13.66 9.19 5.79
C LYS A 121 14.28 7.94 5.19
N MET A 122 15.57 8.02 4.89
CA MET A 122 16.35 6.82 4.59
C MET A 122 16.48 5.98 5.85
N LYS A 123 16.47 4.65 5.68
CA LYS A 123 17.05 3.78 6.68
C LYS A 123 18.56 4.05 6.68
N GLU A 124 19.13 4.36 7.84
CA GLU A 124 20.58 4.33 7.98
C GLU A 124 21.08 2.96 7.55
N LYS A 125 22.13 2.92 6.70
CA LYS A 125 22.83 1.67 6.46
C LYS A 125 23.43 1.26 7.79
N THR A 126 22.90 0.22 8.41
CA THR A 126 23.66 -0.50 9.43
C THR A 126 24.91 -1.02 8.73
N SER A 127 26.07 -0.44 9.05
CA SER A 127 27.36 -0.99 8.64
C SER A 127 27.46 -2.39 9.21
N ASN A 128 27.52 -3.40 8.32
CA ASN A 128 28.01 -4.73 8.66
C ASN A 128 29.52 -4.75 8.43
#